data_AF-A0A1Q4XGD2-F1
#
_entry.id   AF-A0A1Q4XGD2-F1
#
_cell.length_a   1.000
_cell.length_b   1.000
_cell.length_c   1.000
_cell.angle_alpha   90.00
_cell.angle_beta   90.00
_cell.angle_gamma   90.00
#
_symmetry.space_group_name_H-M   'P 1'
#
loop_
_entity.id
_entity.type
_entity.pdbx_description
1 polymer ?
#
loop_
_entity_poly.entity_id
_entity_poly.type
_entity_poly.pdbx_seq_one_letter_code
_entity_poly.pdbx_strand_id
1 'polypeptide(L)'
;MTTTFKVRFWEIADWSKKKGKDGKRKARPYGVRWVTDTKAHSEWFGTKALANSRRSELMQAARRGEEFDVETGYPICELKRRNSLSFVEFAQSYMDTKWPDAAATTRGSTVEALATAGAAFVRDGAGRPEVNELRGVLTRNLLPPTTRDDELSREGREVVDWLVGNSRPLFELTDAVAVREVLDALAVKLDGKAAAATVYQRKRAVLFNLLSYAVELGLIPDNPLTRVKRKVAKVVEQVDPRVVANPGQVERLLTAVTYVGRRNQDRGAHLAAFFATGYYAAARPAEGLGLREDDCTLPEEGWGLLMLGESRPAAGKRWTDSGEVHDRRGLKHRGVKDVRPVPIPPMLVRILRDHLDRFGTGPDGRLFRSPSGGVVSSSTYYRVWEEARRYALTPAQAASPLAGRPYDLRHAAVSLMLNGGVPATEVAERAGHSVDVLLKVYAKCIDGQREKVNKLVEALFGDE
;
A
#
# COMPACT_ATOMS: atom_id res chain seq x y z
N MET A 1 -34.16 -16.32 1.65
CA MET A 1 -33.80 -17.75 1.83
C MET A 1 -34.63 -18.29 2.96
N THR A 2 -35.37 -19.37 2.73
CA THR A 2 -36.15 -20.03 3.77
C THR A 2 -35.30 -21.13 4.36
N THR A 3 -34.95 -21.04 5.64
CA THR A 3 -34.01 -21.95 6.30
C THR A 3 -34.71 -22.80 7.34
N THR A 4 -34.18 -23.99 7.63
CA THR A 4 -34.79 -24.93 8.58
C THR A 4 -33.74 -25.78 9.30
N PHE A 5 -34.00 -26.09 10.56
CA PHE A 5 -33.28 -27.12 11.33
C PHE A 5 -33.92 -28.51 11.17
N LYS A 6 -35.12 -28.60 10.59
CA LYS A 6 -35.86 -29.86 10.44
C LYS A 6 -35.37 -30.60 9.20
N VAL A 7 -34.36 -31.45 9.38
CA VAL A 7 -33.78 -32.27 8.32
C VAL A 7 -33.89 -33.75 8.65
N ARG A 8 -34.39 -34.55 7.70
CA ARG A 8 -34.49 -36.00 7.84
C ARG A 8 -33.69 -36.69 6.73
N PHE A 9 -32.82 -37.62 7.12
CA PHE A 9 -31.96 -38.37 6.21
C PHE A 9 -32.49 -39.79 6.02
N TRP A 10 -32.61 -40.23 4.76
CA TRP A 10 -33.00 -41.59 4.44
C TRP A 10 -31.76 -42.52 4.40
N GLU A 11 -32.00 -43.83 4.39
CA GLU A 11 -30.99 -44.79 3.99
C GLU A 11 -30.60 -44.61 2.51
N ILE A 12 -29.35 -44.95 2.19
CA ILE A 12 -28.82 -44.85 0.83
C ILE A 12 -29.67 -45.72 -0.09
N ALA A 13 -30.23 -45.09 -1.13
CA ALA A 13 -30.88 -45.81 -2.20
C ALA A 13 -29.83 -46.58 -3.00
N ASP A 14 -29.96 -47.90 -3.05
CA ASP A 14 -29.11 -48.75 -3.90
C ASP A 14 -29.89 -49.18 -5.14
N TRP A 15 -29.58 -48.56 -6.27
CA TRP A 15 -30.15 -48.89 -7.58
C TRP A 15 -29.16 -49.68 -8.45
N SER A 16 -28.10 -50.25 -7.88
CA SER A 16 -27.09 -51.01 -8.64
C SER A 16 -27.68 -52.22 -9.36
N LYS A 17 -28.77 -52.77 -8.82
CA LYS A 17 -29.52 -53.90 -9.38
C LYS A 17 -30.65 -53.49 -10.35
N LYS A 18 -30.97 -52.19 -10.47
CA LYS A 18 -31.99 -51.70 -11.40
C LYS A 18 -31.37 -51.37 -12.76
N LYS A 19 -31.84 -52.04 -13.82
CA LYS A 19 -31.50 -51.68 -15.22
C LYS A 19 -32.22 -50.39 -15.62
N GLY A 20 -31.54 -49.53 -16.39
CA GLY A 20 -32.17 -48.36 -17.02
C GLY A 20 -33.16 -48.78 -18.12
N LYS A 21 -33.92 -47.83 -18.66
CA LYS A 21 -34.82 -48.08 -19.81
C LYS A 21 -34.09 -48.70 -21.01
N ASP A 22 -32.79 -48.43 -21.15
CA ASP A 22 -31.92 -48.92 -22.22
C ASP A 22 -31.18 -50.23 -21.87
N GLY A 23 -31.59 -50.93 -20.80
CA GLY A 23 -30.99 -52.20 -20.37
C GLY A 23 -29.60 -52.12 -19.73
N LYS A 24 -28.93 -50.95 -19.79
CA LYS A 24 -27.61 -50.69 -19.18
C LYS A 24 -27.70 -50.41 -17.67
N ARG A 25 -26.62 -50.74 -16.94
CA ARG A 25 -26.46 -50.38 -15.52
C ARG A 25 -26.34 -48.87 -15.38
N LYS A 26 -26.99 -48.29 -14.36
CA LYS A 26 -26.89 -46.85 -14.07
C LYS A 26 -25.46 -46.51 -13.63
N ALA A 27 -24.86 -45.48 -14.25
CA ALA A 27 -23.51 -45.03 -13.93
C ALA A 27 -23.37 -44.47 -12.49
N ARG A 28 -24.47 -43.96 -11.91
CA ARG A 28 -24.51 -43.43 -10.53
C ARG A 28 -25.68 -44.08 -9.76
N PRO A 29 -25.52 -45.33 -9.28
CA PRO A 29 -26.62 -46.10 -8.73
C PRO A 29 -26.89 -45.85 -7.24
N TYR A 30 -26.01 -45.15 -6.52
CA TYR A 30 -26.14 -44.94 -5.07
C TYR A 30 -26.68 -43.54 -4.78
N GLY A 31 -27.87 -43.43 -4.22
CA GLY A 31 -28.57 -42.16 -3.97
C GLY A 31 -28.62 -41.77 -2.50
N VAL A 32 -28.08 -40.61 -2.15
CA VAL A 32 -28.31 -39.96 -0.86
C VAL A 32 -29.61 -39.17 -0.97
N ARG A 33 -30.56 -39.39 -0.07
CA ARG A 33 -31.86 -38.70 -0.07
C ARG A 33 -32.13 -38.10 1.29
N TRP A 34 -32.63 -36.87 1.32
CA TRP A 34 -32.98 -36.17 2.54
C TRP A 34 -34.13 -35.21 2.30
N VAL A 35 -34.78 -34.76 3.37
CA VAL A 35 -35.92 -33.83 3.31
C VAL A 35 -35.63 -32.66 4.22
N THR A 36 -35.76 -31.45 3.70
CA THR A 36 -35.71 -30.19 4.46
C THR A 36 -37.13 -29.65 4.58
N ASP A 37 -37.65 -29.63 5.81
CA ASP A 37 -39.05 -29.32 6.11
C ASP A 37 -40.04 -30.15 5.26
N THR A 38 -40.52 -29.62 4.13
CA THR A 38 -41.44 -30.28 3.19
C THR A 38 -40.81 -30.69 1.85
N LYS A 39 -39.60 -30.23 1.51
CA LYS A 39 -38.99 -30.43 0.20
C LYS A 39 -38.01 -31.60 0.21
N ALA A 40 -38.16 -32.54 -0.73
CA ALA A 40 -37.30 -33.72 -0.86
C ALA A 40 -36.14 -33.46 -1.82
N HIS A 41 -34.95 -33.90 -1.42
CA HIS A 41 -33.69 -33.72 -2.13
C HIS A 41 -33.01 -35.07 -2.37
N SER A 42 -32.29 -35.19 -3.48
CA SER A 42 -31.51 -36.40 -3.78
C SER A 42 -30.25 -36.12 -4.57
N GLU A 43 -29.16 -36.79 -4.22
CA GLU A 43 -27.87 -36.71 -4.91
C GLU A 43 -27.33 -38.12 -5.17
N TRP A 44 -26.86 -38.40 -6.39
CA TRP A 44 -26.49 -39.75 -6.84
C TRP A 44 -24.98 -39.87 -7.09
N PHE A 45 -24.39 -41.01 -6.73
CA PHE A 45 -22.95 -41.27 -6.78
C PHE A 45 -22.61 -42.60 -7.46
N GLY A 46 -21.41 -42.68 -8.04
CA GLY A 46 -20.90 -43.87 -8.72
C GLY A 46 -20.58 -45.02 -7.76
N THR A 47 -20.16 -44.72 -6.52
CA THR A 47 -19.81 -45.73 -5.51
C THR A 47 -20.59 -45.53 -4.22
N LYS A 48 -20.82 -46.64 -3.50
CA LYS A 48 -21.49 -46.62 -2.19
C LYS A 48 -20.68 -45.85 -1.16
N ALA A 49 -19.34 -45.90 -1.25
CA ALA A 49 -18.43 -45.19 -0.37
C ALA A 49 -18.59 -43.66 -0.51
N LEU A 50 -18.65 -43.12 -1.74
CA LEU A 50 -18.90 -41.69 -1.97
C LEU A 50 -20.26 -41.24 -1.44
N ALA A 51 -21.31 -42.05 -1.67
CA ALA A 51 -22.64 -41.77 -1.12
C ALA A 51 -22.65 -41.78 0.42
N ASN A 52 -21.95 -42.73 1.05
CA ASN A 52 -21.80 -42.78 2.50
C ASN A 52 -21.05 -41.56 3.06
N SER A 53 -19.95 -41.16 2.42
CA SER A 53 -19.18 -39.96 2.81
C SER A 53 -20.08 -38.72 2.77
N ARG A 54 -20.79 -38.52 1.65
CA ARG A 54 -21.70 -37.38 1.49
C ARG A 54 -22.83 -37.37 2.52
N ARG A 55 -23.45 -38.52 2.77
CA ARG A 55 -24.50 -38.65 3.79
C ARG A 55 -23.95 -38.30 5.18
N SER A 56 -22.74 -38.76 5.50
CA SER A 56 -22.07 -38.46 6.77
C SER A 56 -21.83 -36.97 6.93
N GLU A 57 -21.34 -36.27 5.90
CA GLU A 57 -21.14 -34.81 5.91
C GLU A 57 -22.44 -34.04 6.23
N LEU A 58 -23.53 -34.36 5.53
CA LEU A 58 -24.82 -33.71 5.74
C LEU A 58 -25.38 -33.99 7.15
N MET A 59 -25.23 -35.22 7.64
CA MET A 59 -25.63 -35.57 9.01
C MET A 59 -24.79 -34.84 10.06
N GLN A 60 -23.49 -34.66 9.83
CA GLN A 60 -22.63 -33.90 10.73
C GLN A 60 -22.99 -32.42 10.74
N ALA A 61 -23.33 -31.82 9.59
CA ALA A 61 -23.82 -30.44 9.54
C ALA A 61 -25.09 -30.25 10.38
N ALA A 62 -26.07 -31.14 10.22
CA ALA A 62 -27.29 -31.12 11.05
C ALA A 62 -26.99 -31.31 12.55
N ARG A 63 -26.07 -32.21 12.91
CA ARG A 63 -25.65 -32.43 14.32
C ARG A 63 -24.94 -31.23 14.94
N ARG A 64 -24.23 -30.42 14.14
CA ARG A 64 -23.59 -29.17 14.59
C ARG A 64 -24.59 -28.03 14.79
N GLY A 65 -25.88 -28.25 14.54
CA GLY A 65 -26.89 -27.20 14.60
C GLY A 65 -26.82 -26.22 13.43
N GLU A 66 -26.34 -26.67 12.27
CA GLU A 66 -26.31 -25.85 11.07
C GLU A 66 -27.70 -25.83 10.40
N GLU A 67 -28.17 -24.65 10.01
CA GLU A 67 -29.41 -24.50 9.25
C GLU A 67 -29.25 -25.01 7.81
N PHE A 68 -30.33 -25.52 7.23
CA PHE A 68 -30.41 -25.96 5.85
C PHE A 68 -31.35 -25.07 5.05
N ASP A 69 -30.97 -24.74 3.82
CA ASP A 69 -31.87 -24.04 2.89
C ASP A 69 -32.95 -25.02 2.38
N VAL A 70 -34.22 -24.61 2.50
CA VAL A 70 -35.36 -25.46 2.13
C VAL A 70 -35.40 -25.69 0.62
N GLU A 71 -35.04 -24.68 -0.17
CA GLU A 71 -35.08 -24.67 -1.63
C GLU A 71 -34.10 -25.65 -2.27
N THR A 72 -32.85 -25.63 -1.83
CA THR A 72 -31.72 -26.40 -2.40
C THR A 72 -31.35 -27.63 -1.59
N GLY A 73 -31.73 -27.69 -0.32
CA GLY A 73 -31.44 -28.79 0.57
C GLY A 73 -30.03 -28.81 1.14
N TYR A 74 -29.18 -27.81 0.85
CA TYR A 74 -27.82 -27.78 1.38
C TYR A 74 -27.72 -27.05 2.72
N PRO A 75 -26.74 -27.40 3.57
CA PRO A 75 -26.38 -26.59 4.73
C PRO A 75 -26.02 -25.16 4.32
N ILE A 76 -26.36 -24.15 5.13
CA ILE A 76 -26.08 -22.75 4.79
C ILE A 76 -24.59 -22.50 4.57
N CYS A 77 -23.68 -23.09 5.35
CA CYS A 77 -22.24 -22.89 5.11
C CYS A 77 -21.80 -23.51 3.78
N GLU A 78 -22.41 -24.62 3.37
CA GLU A 78 -22.15 -25.20 2.04
C GLU A 78 -22.73 -24.31 0.93
N LEU A 79 -23.92 -23.75 1.13
CA LEU A 79 -24.54 -22.84 0.17
C LEU A 79 -23.74 -21.55 0.01
N LYS A 80 -23.24 -20.99 1.13
CA LYS A 80 -22.33 -19.85 1.15
C LYS A 80 -21.01 -20.17 0.45
N ARG A 81 -20.45 -21.39 0.60
CA ARG A 81 -19.27 -21.84 -0.15
C ARG A 81 -19.53 -21.95 -1.65
N ARG A 82 -20.69 -22.45 -2.05
CA ARG A 82 -21.04 -22.65 -3.47
C ARG A 82 -21.39 -21.34 -4.17
N ASN A 83 -22.01 -20.40 -3.45
CA ASN A 83 -22.40 -19.10 -3.98
C ASN A 83 -21.40 -17.99 -3.64
N SER A 84 -20.26 -18.31 -3.01
CA SER A 84 -19.25 -17.29 -2.73
C SER A 84 -18.61 -16.83 -4.02
N LEU A 85 -18.62 -15.52 -4.22
CA LEU A 85 -17.79 -14.86 -5.22
C LEU A 85 -16.35 -15.39 -5.15
N SER A 86 -15.70 -15.48 -6.30
CA SER A 86 -14.26 -15.67 -6.34
C SER A 86 -13.55 -14.52 -5.64
N PHE A 87 -12.31 -14.75 -5.20
CA PHE A 87 -11.52 -13.69 -4.60
C PHE A 87 -11.34 -12.49 -5.54
N VAL A 88 -11.16 -12.74 -6.84
CA VAL A 88 -10.98 -11.67 -7.83
C VAL A 88 -12.25 -10.84 -7.99
N GLU A 89 -13.41 -11.48 -8.13
CA GLU A 89 -14.70 -10.77 -8.23
C GLU A 89 -15.00 -9.95 -6.97
N PHE A 90 -14.71 -10.51 -5.80
CA PHE A 90 -14.90 -9.78 -4.56
C PHE A 90 -13.93 -8.60 -4.42
N ALA A 91 -12.67 -8.79 -4.82
CA ALA A 91 -11.68 -7.72 -4.86
C ALA A 91 -12.11 -6.60 -5.83
N GLN A 92 -12.71 -6.93 -6.98
CA GLN A 92 -13.26 -5.95 -7.91
C GLN A 92 -14.39 -5.13 -7.27
N SER A 93 -15.38 -5.78 -6.66
CA SER A 93 -16.48 -5.09 -5.96
C SER A 93 -15.99 -4.21 -4.80
N TYR A 94 -14.98 -4.68 -4.06
CA TYR A 94 -14.31 -3.89 -3.02
C TYR A 94 -13.64 -2.65 -3.60
N MET A 95 -12.93 -2.79 -4.72
CA MET A 95 -12.34 -1.65 -5.41
C MET A 95 -13.42 -0.68 -5.88
N ASP A 96 -14.53 -1.14 -6.46
CA ASP A 96 -15.61 -0.27 -6.94
C ASP A 96 -16.20 0.58 -5.82
N THR A 97 -16.36 0.00 -4.64
CA THR A 97 -16.90 0.68 -3.47
C THR A 97 -15.90 1.68 -2.87
N LYS A 98 -14.61 1.33 -2.81
CA LYS A 98 -13.59 2.16 -2.15
C LYS A 98 -12.90 3.16 -3.09
N TRP A 99 -12.96 2.95 -4.41
CA TRP A 99 -12.27 3.77 -5.41
C TRP A 99 -12.66 5.25 -5.36
N PRO A 100 -13.96 5.62 -5.26
CA PRO A 100 -14.36 7.02 -5.29
C PRO A 100 -13.81 7.85 -4.13
N ASP A 101 -13.60 7.25 -2.95
CA ASP A 101 -13.15 7.96 -1.75
C ASP A 101 -11.67 7.73 -1.40
N ALA A 102 -11.02 6.76 -2.01
CA ALA A 102 -9.59 6.51 -1.82
C ALA A 102 -8.72 7.55 -2.56
N ALA A 103 -7.66 8.03 -1.91
CA ALA A 103 -6.61 8.83 -2.55
C ALA A 103 -5.83 8.00 -3.57
N ALA A 104 -5.27 8.62 -4.62
CA ALA A 104 -4.60 7.90 -5.70
C ALA A 104 -3.44 6.97 -5.25
N THR A 105 -2.63 7.39 -4.27
CA THR A 105 -1.55 6.53 -3.72
C THR A 105 -2.11 5.32 -2.98
N THR A 106 -3.22 5.51 -2.27
CA THR A 106 -3.93 4.42 -1.60
C THR A 106 -4.46 3.45 -2.64
N ARG A 107 -5.10 3.92 -3.72
CA ARG A 107 -5.59 3.07 -4.82
C ARG A 107 -4.49 2.19 -5.40
N GLY A 108 -3.34 2.78 -5.76
CA GLY A 108 -2.20 2.03 -6.27
C GLY A 108 -1.67 0.99 -5.27
N SER A 109 -1.56 1.34 -3.99
CA SER A 109 -1.09 0.41 -2.96
C SER A 109 -2.08 -0.73 -2.67
N THR A 110 -3.39 -0.45 -2.72
CA THR A 110 -4.46 -1.42 -2.55
C THR A 110 -4.46 -2.40 -3.70
N VAL A 111 -4.41 -1.91 -4.94
CA VAL A 111 -4.35 -2.78 -6.12
C VAL A 111 -3.09 -3.63 -6.11
N GLU A 112 -1.92 -3.09 -5.75
CA GLU A 112 -0.69 -3.88 -5.68
C GLU A 112 -0.80 -5.03 -4.66
N ALA A 113 -1.42 -4.76 -3.50
CA ALA A 113 -1.63 -5.76 -2.46
C ALA A 113 -2.63 -6.84 -2.89
N LEU A 114 -3.78 -6.43 -3.42
CA LEU A 114 -4.83 -7.33 -3.90
C LEU A 114 -4.38 -8.14 -5.11
N ALA A 115 -3.59 -7.58 -6.02
CA ALA A 115 -3.00 -8.30 -7.14
C ALA A 115 -2.02 -9.37 -6.66
N THR A 116 -1.23 -9.07 -5.63
CA THR A 116 -0.30 -10.05 -5.03
C THR A 116 -1.09 -11.21 -4.39
N ALA A 117 -2.14 -10.90 -3.64
CA ALA A 117 -2.99 -11.92 -3.01
C ALA A 117 -3.78 -12.73 -4.04
N GLY A 118 -4.39 -12.08 -5.03
CA GLY A 118 -5.19 -12.71 -6.08
C GLY A 118 -4.38 -13.63 -6.99
N ALA A 119 -3.15 -13.25 -7.35
CA ALA A 119 -2.27 -14.12 -8.14
C ALA A 119 -1.76 -15.36 -7.36
N ALA A 120 -1.76 -15.29 -6.02
CA ALA A 120 -1.42 -16.42 -5.16
C ALA A 120 -2.63 -17.30 -4.86
N PHE A 121 -3.84 -16.73 -4.85
CA PHE A 121 -5.08 -17.40 -4.48
C PHE A 121 -5.85 -17.92 -5.71
N VAL A 122 -5.16 -18.72 -6.51
CA VAL A 122 -5.69 -19.43 -7.68
C VAL A 122 -5.53 -20.94 -7.49
N ARG A 123 -6.33 -21.73 -8.20
CA ARG A 123 -6.15 -23.18 -8.27
C ARG A 123 -4.92 -23.50 -9.11
N ASP A 124 -4.19 -24.54 -8.71
CA ASP A 124 -3.13 -25.10 -9.55
C ASP A 124 -3.74 -25.91 -10.69
N GLY A 125 -3.29 -25.64 -11.92
CA GLY A 125 -3.81 -26.25 -13.13
C GLY A 125 -2.81 -26.18 -14.28
N ALA A 126 -3.00 -27.06 -15.27
CA ALA A 126 -2.21 -27.03 -16.50
C ALA A 126 -2.43 -25.69 -17.24
N GLY A 127 -1.35 -25.13 -17.78
CA GLY A 127 -1.39 -23.83 -18.48
C GLY A 127 -1.43 -22.62 -17.54
N ARG A 128 -1.00 -22.76 -16.28
CA ARG A 128 -0.87 -21.62 -15.34
C ARG A 128 0.09 -20.56 -15.91
N PRO A 129 -0.37 -19.32 -16.14
CA PRO A 129 0.49 -18.22 -16.54
C PRO A 129 1.50 -17.86 -15.45
N GLU A 130 2.58 -17.18 -15.84
CA GLU A 130 3.61 -16.76 -14.91
C GLU A 130 3.05 -15.76 -13.89
N VAL A 131 3.59 -15.78 -12.66
CA VAL A 131 3.10 -14.91 -11.57
C VAL A 131 3.17 -13.42 -11.95
N ASN A 132 4.16 -13.05 -12.78
CA ASN A 132 4.30 -11.69 -13.32
C ASN A 132 3.13 -11.30 -14.24
N GLU A 133 2.65 -12.23 -15.04
CA GLU A 133 1.55 -12.01 -15.99
C GLU A 133 0.23 -11.89 -15.23
N LEU A 134 -0.04 -12.81 -14.29
CA LEU A 134 -1.21 -12.77 -13.42
C LEU A 134 -1.28 -11.45 -12.65
N ARG A 135 -0.17 -11.04 -12.01
CA ARG A 135 -0.10 -9.76 -11.29
C ARG A 135 -0.20 -8.57 -12.23
N GLY A 136 0.36 -8.65 -13.44
CA GLY A 136 0.29 -7.62 -14.46
C GLY A 136 -1.15 -7.33 -14.87
N VAL A 137 -1.90 -8.37 -15.24
CA VAL A 137 -3.31 -8.29 -15.64
C VAL A 137 -4.19 -7.81 -14.48
N LEU A 138 -3.99 -8.33 -13.27
CA LEU A 138 -4.70 -7.86 -12.07
C LEU A 138 -4.48 -6.36 -11.81
N THR A 139 -3.23 -5.91 -11.93
CA THR A 139 -2.85 -4.53 -11.61
C THR A 139 -3.28 -3.54 -12.69
N ARG A 140 -3.33 -3.98 -13.95
CA ARG A 140 -3.54 -3.09 -15.11
C ARG A 140 -4.96 -3.11 -15.64
N ASN A 141 -5.69 -4.20 -15.48
CA ASN A 141 -6.95 -4.41 -16.20
C ASN A 141 -8.08 -4.80 -15.26
N LEU A 142 -7.89 -5.78 -14.37
CA LEU A 142 -9.02 -6.34 -13.61
C LEU A 142 -9.39 -5.55 -12.35
N LEU A 143 -8.42 -5.13 -11.54
CA LEU A 143 -8.73 -4.48 -10.25
C LEU A 143 -9.10 -3.00 -10.39
N PRO A 144 -8.38 -2.16 -11.18
CA PRO A 144 -8.74 -0.76 -11.33
C PRO A 144 -10.04 -0.63 -12.13
N PRO A 145 -11.10 0.00 -11.60
CA PRO A 145 -12.39 0.13 -12.30
C PRO A 145 -12.27 0.91 -13.62
N THR A 146 -11.32 1.85 -13.70
CA THR A 146 -11.13 2.74 -14.85
C THR A 146 -10.53 2.08 -16.09
N THR A 147 -9.97 0.87 -15.97
CA THR A 147 -9.22 0.19 -17.05
C THR A 147 -9.79 -1.20 -17.35
N ARG A 148 -10.95 -1.55 -16.80
CA ARG A 148 -11.59 -2.86 -17.00
C ARG A 148 -12.13 -3.02 -18.42
N ASP A 149 -12.58 -1.92 -19.01
CA ASP A 149 -13.17 -1.90 -20.36
C ASP A 149 -12.12 -1.64 -21.46
N ASP A 150 -10.83 -1.52 -21.09
CA ASP A 150 -9.75 -1.31 -22.05
C ASP A 150 -9.56 -2.53 -22.95
N GLU A 151 -9.31 -2.30 -24.24
CA GLU A 151 -9.02 -3.39 -25.18
C GLU A 151 -7.76 -4.17 -24.78
N LEU A 152 -7.96 -5.43 -24.41
CA LEU A 152 -6.89 -6.37 -24.10
C LEU A 152 -6.32 -6.99 -25.39
N SER A 153 -5.00 -7.16 -25.43
CA SER A 153 -4.34 -8.02 -26.41
C SER A 153 -4.86 -9.46 -26.29
N ARG A 154 -4.72 -10.25 -27.35
CA ARG A 154 -5.15 -11.66 -27.37
C ARG A 154 -4.54 -12.46 -26.20
N GLU A 155 -3.22 -12.33 -26.00
CA GLU A 155 -2.51 -12.96 -24.87
C GLU A 155 -3.06 -12.49 -23.52
N GLY A 156 -3.38 -11.19 -23.38
CA GLY A 156 -3.96 -10.65 -22.15
C GLY A 156 -5.34 -11.24 -21.83
N ARG A 157 -6.18 -11.50 -22.85
CA ARG A 157 -7.50 -12.13 -22.68
C ARG A 157 -7.37 -13.57 -22.21
N GLU A 158 -6.45 -14.34 -22.80
CA GLU A 158 -6.20 -15.73 -22.40
C GLU A 158 -5.78 -15.83 -20.92
N VAL A 159 -4.93 -14.90 -20.44
CA VAL A 159 -4.54 -14.82 -19.02
C VAL A 159 -5.70 -14.40 -18.13
N VAL A 160 -6.56 -13.45 -18.56
CA VAL A 160 -7.77 -13.06 -17.82
C VAL A 160 -8.72 -14.23 -17.68
N ASP A 161 -9.04 -14.90 -18.78
CA ASP A 161 -9.99 -16.01 -18.82
C ASP A 161 -9.50 -17.16 -17.93
N TRP A 162 -8.20 -17.46 -18.00
CA TRP A 162 -7.59 -18.44 -17.10
C TRP A 162 -7.69 -18.01 -15.64
N LEU A 163 -7.38 -16.74 -15.32
CA LEU A 163 -7.41 -16.24 -13.95
C LEU A 163 -8.83 -16.26 -13.36
N VAL A 164 -9.84 -15.81 -14.11
CA VAL A 164 -11.24 -15.82 -13.67
C VAL A 164 -11.74 -17.25 -13.48
N GLY A 165 -11.42 -18.15 -14.41
CA GLY A 165 -11.81 -19.57 -14.30
C GLY A 165 -11.12 -20.34 -13.17
N ASN A 166 -9.91 -19.93 -12.78
CA ASN A 166 -9.10 -20.61 -11.76
C ASN A 166 -9.02 -19.85 -10.43
N SER A 167 -9.69 -18.70 -10.28
CA SER A 167 -9.72 -17.97 -9.01
C SER A 167 -10.47 -18.78 -7.95
N ARG A 168 -9.87 -18.90 -6.75
CA ARG A 168 -10.49 -19.67 -5.67
C ARG A 168 -11.67 -18.90 -5.06
N PRO A 169 -12.74 -19.60 -4.64
CA PRO A 169 -13.85 -18.99 -3.90
C PRO A 169 -13.37 -18.29 -2.64
N LEU A 170 -13.90 -17.11 -2.34
CA LEU A 170 -13.49 -16.32 -1.16
C LEU A 170 -13.64 -17.10 0.15
N PHE A 171 -14.65 -17.98 0.24
CA PHE A 171 -14.89 -18.78 1.43
C PHE A 171 -13.73 -19.74 1.74
N GLU A 172 -12.98 -20.22 0.73
CA GLU A 172 -11.80 -21.08 0.98
C GLU A 172 -10.72 -20.34 1.77
N LEU A 173 -10.70 -19.00 1.74
CA LEU A 173 -9.79 -18.18 2.52
C LEU A 173 -10.14 -18.14 4.01
N THR A 174 -11.16 -18.89 4.47
CA THR A 174 -11.41 -19.15 5.90
C THR A 174 -10.51 -20.24 6.49
N ASP A 175 -9.88 -21.04 5.62
CA ASP A 175 -8.97 -22.10 6.01
C ASP A 175 -7.57 -21.55 6.36
N ALA A 176 -6.96 -22.11 7.41
CA ALA A 176 -5.69 -21.62 7.93
C ALA A 176 -4.51 -21.87 6.99
N VAL A 177 -4.56 -22.93 6.16
CA VAL A 177 -3.52 -23.24 5.18
C VAL A 177 -3.61 -22.25 4.02
N ALA A 178 -4.81 -22.06 3.46
CA ALA A 178 -5.08 -21.06 2.42
C ALA A 178 -4.64 -19.65 2.83
N VAL A 179 -4.93 -19.24 4.07
CA VAL A 179 -4.53 -17.93 4.59
C VAL A 179 -3.01 -17.81 4.68
N ARG A 180 -2.32 -18.88 5.09
CA ARG A 180 -0.86 -18.89 5.19
C ARG A 180 -0.20 -18.78 3.81
N GLU A 181 -0.72 -19.48 2.81
CA GLU A 181 -0.27 -19.38 1.42
C GLU A 181 -0.29 -17.93 0.91
N VAL A 182 -1.43 -17.24 1.11
CA VAL A 182 -1.56 -15.83 0.72
C VAL A 182 -0.60 -14.95 1.51
N LEU A 183 -0.48 -15.14 2.82
CA LEU A 183 0.45 -14.37 3.65
C LEU A 183 1.91 -14.58 3.27
N ASP A 184 2.30 -15.78 2.82
CA ASP A 184 3.63 -16.07 2.33
C ASP A 184 3.90 -15.41 0.99
N ALA A 185 2.92 -15.40 0.07
CA ALA A 185 3.03 -14.64 -1.17
C ALA A 185 3.17 -13.12 -0.93
N LEU A 186 2.52 -12.57 0.10
CA LEU A 186 2.68 -11.15 0.47
C LEU A 186 4.08 -10.83 1.03
N ALA A 187 4.77 -11.82 1.58
CA ALA A 187 6.08 -11.65 2.21
C ALA A 187 7.26 -11.79 1.23
N VAL A 188 6.99 -12.10 -0.04
CA VAL A 188 8.01 -12.33 -1.06
C VAL A 188 7.83 -11.34 -2.22
N LYS A 189 8.96 -10.88 -2.77
CA LYS A 189 9.01 -10.03 -3.96
C LYS A 189 8.97 -10.88 -5.23
N LEU A 190 8.80 -10.24 -6.39
CA LEU A 190 8.84 -10.92 -7.68
C LEU A 190 10.20 -11.59 -7.98
N ASP A 191 11.28 -11.12 -7.35
CA ASP A 191 12.62 -11.69 -7.45
C ASP A 191 12.88 -12.86 -6.48
N GLY A 192 11.84 -13.34 -5.78
CA GLY A 192 11.94 -14.42 -4.79
C GLY A 192 12.54 -13.99 -3.44
N LYS A 193 12.99 -12.75 -3.29
CA LYS A 193 13.57 -12.26 -2.03
C LYS A 193 12.49 -11.80 -1.05
N ALA A 194 12.84 -11.75 0.23
CA ALA A 194 11.94 -11.24 1.26
C ALA A 194 11.51 -9.78 0.98
N ALA A 195 10.21 -9.52 1.10
CA ALA A 195 9.65 -8.18 1.08
C ALA A 195 10.09 -7.40 2.32
N ALA A 196 10.22 -6.08 2.17
CA ALA A 196 10.48 -5.21 3.33
C ALA A 196 9.32 -5.32 4.33
N ALA A 197 9.62 -5.28 5.63
CA ALA A 197 8.62 -5.44 6.69
C ALA A 197 7.47 -4.41 6.57
N THR A 198 7.79 -3.17 6.18
CA THR A 198 6.80 -2.11 5.91
C THR A 198 5.87 -2.44 4.75
N VAL A 199 6.42 -3.00 3.66
CA VAL A 199 5.63 -3.41 2.48
C VAL A 199 4.71 -4.58 2.84
N TYR A 200 5.22 -5.58 3.56
CA TYR A 200 4.42 -6.70 4.04
C TYR A 200 3.27 -6.22 4.95
N GLN A 201 3.56 -5.38 5.94
CA GLN A 201 2.53 -4.85 6.86
C GLN A 201 1.45 -4.07 6.12
N ARG A 202 1.84 -3.23 5.14
CA ARG A 202 0.90 -2.51 4.29
C ARG A 202 0.00 -3.47 3.50
N LYS A 203 0.59 -4.46 2.83
CA LYS A 203 -0.19 -5.44 2.05
C LYS A 203 -1.12 -6.27 2.94
N ARG A 204 -0.64 -6.68 4.12
CA ARG A 204 -1.45 -7.40 5.11
C ARG A 204 -2.61 -6.54 5.62
N ALA A 205 -2.41 -5.25 5.85
CA ALA A 205 -3.46 -4.34 6.27
C ALA A 205 -4.55 -4.18 5.19
N VAL A 206 -4.17 -4.10 3.91
CA VAL A 206 -5.14 -4.10 2.80
C VAL A 206 -5.95 -5.39 2.78
N LEU A 207 -5.29 -6.56 2.87
CA LEU A 207 -5.99 -7.84 2.92
C LEU A 207 -6.91 -7.95 4.15
N PHE A 208 -6.48 -7.43 5.29
CA PHE A 208 -7.30 -7.38 6.50
C PHE A 208 -8.57 -6.56 6.28
N ASN A 209 -8.48 -5.38 5.67
CA ASN A 209 -9.63 -4.54 5.38
C ASN A 209 -10.58 -5.18 4.36
N LEU A 210 -10.04 -5.85 3.33
CA LEU A 210 -10.83 -6.62 2.37
C LEU A 210 -11.65 -7.71 3.09
N LEU A 211 -10.99 -8.52 3.93
CA LEU A 211 -11.65 -9.63 4.62
C LEU A 211 -12.62 -9.14 5.69
N SER A 212 -12.34 -8.04 6.38
CA SER A 212 -13.30 -7.42 7.28
C SER A 212 -14.55 -6.94 6.53
N TYR A 213 -14.40 -6.39 5.32
CA TYR A 213 -15.54 -6.05 4.47
C TYR A 213 -16.32 -7.30 4.01
N ALA A 214 -15.64 -8.41 3.77
CA ALA A 214 -16.31 -9.68 3.48
C ALA A 214 -17.12 -10.22 4.66
N VAL A 215 -16.64 -10.01 5.90
CA VAL A 215 -17.39 -10.32 7.13
C VAL A 215 -18.61 -9.41 7.26
N GLU A 216 -18.45 -8.11 7.01
CA GLU A 216 -19.56 -7.13 7.04
C GLU A 216 -20.68 -7.51 6.07
N LEU A 217 -20.33 -7.99 4.88
CA LEU A 217 -21.27 -8.50 3.88
C LEU A 217 -21.78 -9.93 4.15
N GLY A 218 -21.33 -10.58 5.23
CA GLY A 218 -21.75 -11.93 5.62
C GLY A 218 -21.25 -13.06 4.71
N LEU A 219 -20.28 -12.78 3.83
CA LEU A 219 -19.68 -13.74 2.89
C LEU A 219 -18.76 -14.73 3.60
N ILE A 220 -18.09 -14.30 4.66
CA ILE A 220 -17.27 -15.14 5.55
C ILE A 220 -17.67 -14.89 7.01
N PRO A 221 -17.51 -15.87 7.91
CA PRO A 221 -17.99 -15.76 9.29
C PRO A 221 -17.11 -14.86 10.18
N ASP A 222 -15.79 -14.88 9.96
CA ASP A 222 -14.81 -14.12 10.75
C ASP A 222 -13.60 -13.77 9.90
N ASN A 223 -12.81 -12.78 10.34
CA ASN A 223 -11.58 -12.41 9.65
C ASN A 223 -10.44 -13.39 10.06
N PRO A 224 -9.99 -14.27 9.15
CA PRO A 224 -9.04 -15.34 9.45
C PRO A 224 -7.63 -14.83 9.78
N LEU A 225 -7.30 -13.58 9.41
CA LEU A 225 -6.01 -12.96 9.72
C LEU A 225 -5.81 -12.66 11.21
N THR A 226 -6.87 -12.74 12.01
CA THR A 226 -6.79 -12.66 13.47
C THR A 226 -6.26 -13.95 14.10
N ARG A 227 -6.50 -15.10 13.44
CA ARG A 227 -6.12 -16.44 13.92
C ARG A 227 -4.70 -16.82 13.51
N VAL A 228 -4.26 -16.44 12.30
CA VAL A 228 -2.93 -16.79 11.78
C VAL A 228 -1.88 -15.77 12.23
N LYS A 229 -1.10 -16.15 13.25
CA LYS A 229 0.02 -15.33 13.74
C LYS A 229 1.29 -15.60 12.92
N ARG A 230 1.93 -14.52 12.44
CA ARG A 230 3.27 -14.55 11.85
C ARG A 230 4.19 -13.65 12.68
N LYS A 231 5.41 -14.10 12.99
CA LYS A 231 6.45 -13.22 13.54
C LYS A 231 6.86 -12.24 12.44
N VAL A 232 6.43 -10.99 12.56
CA VAL A 232 6.85 -9.92 11.65
C VAL A 232 8.04 -9.21 12.25
N ALA A 233 9.07 -8.93 11.45
CA ALA A 233 10.18 -8.10 11.89
C ALA A 233 9.65 -6.73 12.32
N LYS A 234 10.10 -6.24 13.49
CA LYS A 234 9.73 -4.90 13.97
C LYS A 234 10.19 -3.88 12.94
N VAL A 235 9.27 -3.04 12.47
CA VAL A 235 9.63 -1.87 11.67
C VAL A 235 10.29 -0.89 12.63
N VAL A 236 11.56 -0.56 12.37
CA VAL A 236 12.22 0.53 13.09
C VAL A 236 11.64 1.82 12.54
N GLU A 237 10.80 2.48 13.34
CA GLU A 237 10.24 3.80 13.00
C GLU A 237 11.25 4.94 13.22
N GLN A 238 12.37 4.65 13.88
CA GLN A 238 13.41 5.62 14.21
C GLN A 238 14.35 5.89 13.04
N VAL A 239 14.78 7.15 12.92
CA VAL A 239 15.83 7.58 12.00
C VAL A 239 17.16 6.94 12.40
N ASP A 240 17.88 6.44 11.41
CA ASP A 240 19.27 6.00 11.57
C ASP A 240 20.18 7.23 11.58
N PRO A 241 20.90 7.56 12.68
CA PRO A 241 21.75 8.73 12.75
C PRO A 241 22.81 8.80 11.63
N ARG A 242 23.20 7.67 11.04
CA ARG A 242 24.19 7.63 9.95
C ARG A 242 23.73 8.29 8.65
N VAL A 243 22.43 8.52 8.48
CA VAL A 243 21.89 9.22 7.29
C VAL A 243 21.95 10.74 7.44
N VAL A 244 22.08 11.25 8.68
CA VAL A 244 22.04 12.67 9.00
C VAL A 244 23.37 13.34 8.65
N ALA A 245 23.33 14.24 7.68
CA ALA A 245 24.46 15.08 7.33
C ALA A 245 24.55 16.32 8.23
N ASN A 246 25.79 16.71 8.56
CA ASN A 246 26.04 17.95 9.30
C ASN A 246 25.95 19.19 8.38
N PRO A 247 25.86 20.43 8.93
CA PRO A 247 25.69 21.64 8.11
C PRO A 247 26.73 21.81 7.01
N GLY A 248 28.02 21.59 7.30
CA GLY A 248 29.08 21.72 6.30
C GLY A 248 29.02 20.64 5.21
N GLN A 249 28.57 19.42 5.53
CA GLN A 249 28.31 18.38 4.53
C GLN A 249 27.13 18.76 3.63
N VAL A 250 26.07 19.32 4.19
CA VAL A 250 24.90 19.77 3.42
C VAL A 250 25.27 20.92 2.50
N GLU A 251 26.04 21.90 2.97
CA GLU A 251 26.53 22.99 2.14
C GLU A 251 27.32 22.47 0.92
N ARG A 252 28.29 21.57 1.15
CA ARG A 252 29.03 20.92 0.05
C ARG A 252 28.12 20.15 -0.92
N LEU A 253 27.08 19.48 -0.41
CA LEU A 253 26.11 18.78 -1.25
C LEU A 253 25.30 19.76 -2.11
N LEU A 254 24.82 20.86 -1.52
CA LEU A 254 24.07 21.89 -2.25
C LEU A 254 24.95 22.57 -3.31
N THR A 255 26.21 22.88 -2.98
CA THR A 255 27.19 23.37 -3.95
C THR A 255 27.42 22.34 -5.05
N ALA A 256 27.63 21.06 -4.73
CA ALA A 256 27.85 20.03 -5.73
C ALA A 256 26.66 19.83 -6.68
N VAL A 257 25.43 20.01 -6.20
CA VAL A 257 24.24 19.96 -7.05
C VAL A 257 24.32 20.97 -8.20
N THR A 258 24.90 22.16 -8.00
CA THR A 258 24.99 23.17 -9.07
C THR A 258 25.88 22.73 -10.24
N TYR A 259 26.80 21.80 -10.01
CA TYR A 259 27.70 21.23 -11.04
C TYR A 259 27.09 20.02 -11.77
N VAL A 260 25.92 19.52 -11.35
CA VAL A 260 25.30 18.34 -11.96
C VAL A 260 24.56 18.71 -13.25
N GLY A 261 25.07 18.29 -14.40
CA GLY A 261 24.38 18.53 -15.68
C GLY A 261 25.26 18.46 -16.92
N ARG A 262 25.63 17.26 -17.39
CA ARG A 262 26.50 17.12 -18.59
C ARG A 262 25.87 17.61 -19.90
N ARG A 263 24.57 17.37 -20.12
CA ARG A 263 23.85 17.75 -21.36
C ARG A 263 22.98 19.00 -21.22
N ASN A 264 22.67 19.37 -19.98
CA ASN A 264 21.93 20.58 -19.64
C ASN A 264 22.59 21.09 -18.37
N GLN A 265 23.44 22.11 -18.52
CA GLN A 265 24.29 22.64 -17.46
C GLN A 265 23.46 23.22 -16.30
N ASP A 266 22.24 23.67 -16.57
CA ASP A 266 21.35 24.24 -15.55
C ASP A 266 20.51 23.19 -14.81
N ARG A 267 20.55 21.91 -15.21
CA ARG A 267 19.69 20.88 -14.63
C ARG A 267 19.87 20.75 -13.11
N GLY A 268 21.12 20.73 -12.65
CA GLY A 268 21.46 20.64 -11.24
C GLY A 268 21.24 21.97 -10.55
N ALA A 269 21.74 23.06 -11.13
CA ALA A 269 21.59 24.42 -10.59
C ALA A 269 20.12 24.79 -10.31
N HIS A 270 19.20 24.48 -11.22
CA HIS A 270 17.76 24.69 -11.03
C HIS A 270 17.15 23.87 -9.87
N LEU A 271 17.77 22.75 -9.49
CA LEU A 271 17.30 21.93 -8.35
C LEU A 271 18.08 22.19 -7.04
N ALA A 272 19.11 23.04 -7.06
CA ALA A 272 19.85 23.37 -5.84
C ALA A 272 18.93 24.02 -4.79
N ALA A 273 18.10 24.98 -5.21
CA ALA A 273 17.10 25.60 -4.36
C ALA A 273 16.04 24.59 -3.87
N PHE A 274 15.67 23.60 -4.68
CA PHE A 274 14.76 22.53 -4.27
C PHE A 274 15.31 21.70 -3.10
N PHE A 275 16.59 21.30 -3.17
CA PHE A 275 17.23 20.58 -2.07
C PHE A 275 17.46 21.48 -0.85
N ALA A 276 17.81 22.75 -1.08
CA ALA A 276 17.95 23.74 -0.01
C ALA A 276 16.64 23.91 0.78
N THR A 277 15.49 23.98 0.11
CA THR A 277 14.16 23.99 0.75
C THR A 277 13.93 22.75 1.59
N GLY A 278 14.34 21.57 1.12
CA GLY A 278 14.25 20.32 1.89
C GLY A 278 15.05 20.34 3.19
N TYR A 279 16.19 21.03 3.22
CA TYR A 279 17.01 21.20 4.42
C TYR A 279 16.53 22.37 5.28
N TYR A 280 16.63 23.61 4.81
CA TYR A 280 16.41 24.79 5.64
C TYR A 280 14.95 25.00 6.08
N ALA A 281 13.97 24.51 5.32
CA ALA A 281 12.56 24.54 5.70
C ALA A 281 12.05 23.19 6.23
N ALA A 282 12.94 22.19 6.35
CA ALA A 282 12.59 20.80 6.61
C ALA A 282 11.47 20.28 5.67
N ALA A 283 11.32 20.80 4.45
CA ALA A 283 10.18 20.48 3.59
C ALA A 283 10.22 19.04 3.09
N ARG A 284 9.05 18.41 2.91
CA ARG A 284 8.98 17.13 2.19
C ARG A 284 9.26 17.40 0.70
N PRO A 285 9.88 16.45 -0.04
CA PRO A 285 10.14 16.63 -1.47
C PRO A 285 8.90 17.04 -2.27
N ALA A 286 7.74 16.48 -1.97
CA ALA A 286 6.52 16.84 -2.69
C ALA A 286 5.88 18.17 -2.23
N GLU A 287 6.21 18.68 -1.04
CA GLU A 287 5.88 20.06 -0.64
C GLU A 287 6.77 21.04 -1.41
N GLY A 288 8.09 20.76 -1.47
CA GLY A 288 9.04 21.56 -2.24
C GLY A 288 8.68 21.63 -3.73
N LEU A 289 8.33 20.50 -4.36
CA LEU A 289 7.89 20.48 -5.77
C LEU A 289 6.57 21.21 -6.01
N GLY A 290 5.74 21.36 -4.98
CA GLY A 290 4.47 22.06 -5.05
C GLY A 290 4.58 23.57 -4.82
N LEU A 291 5.73 24.05 -4.33
CA LEU A 291 5.94 25.42 -3.88
C LEU A 291 5.79 26.43 -5.02
N ARG A 292 4.96 27.45 -4.79
CA ARG A 292 4.72 28.55 -5.72
C ARG A 292 5.30 29.85 -5.21
N GLU A 293 5.45 30.82 -6.10
CA GLU A 293 5.92 32.17 -5.76
C GLU A 293 4.99 32.84 -4.74
N ASP A 294 3.67 32.71 -4.93
CA ASP A 294 2.66 33.21 -3.98
C ASP A 294 2.74 32.58 -2.58
N ASP A 295 3.39 31.41 -2.45
CA ASP A 295 3.59 30.74 -1.17
C ASP A 295 4.85 31.25 -0.43
N CYS A 296 5.62 32.17 -1.04
CA CYS A 296 6.93 32.60 -0.56
C CYS A 296 6.92 34.08 -0.15
N THR A 297 7.24 34.36 1.11
CA THR A 297 7.61 35.72 1.57
C THR A 297 9.12 35.81 1.70
N LEU A 298 9.76 36.51 0.76
CA LEU A 298 11.22 36.56 0.60
C LEU A 298 11.73 38.01 0.75
N PRO A 299 11.92 38.53 1.98
CA PRO A 299 12.45 39.87 2.18
C PRO A 299 13.88 40.01 1.63
N GLU A 300 14.33 41.24 1.39
CA GLU A 300 15.71 41.50 0.95
C GLU A 300 16.74 41.07 2.00
N GLU A 301 16.41 41.29 3.27
CA GLU A 301 17.22 40.88 4.42
C GLU A 301 16.36 40.24 5.51
N GLY A 302 16.96 39.31 6.27
CA GLY A 302 16.31 38.67 7.41
C GLY A 302 15.56 37.38 7.07
N TRP A 303 14.64 37.01 7.98
CA TRP A 303 13.88 35.76 7.90
C TRP A 303 12.71 35.88 6.93
N GLY A 304 12.50 34.84 6.14
CA GLY A 304 11.34 34.72 5.26
C GLY A 304 10.30 33.76 5.82
N LEU A 305 9.25 33.55 5.03
CA LEU A 305 8.17 32.62 5.35
C LEU A 305 7.81 31.78 4.12
N LEU A 306 7.66 30.47 4.29
CA LEU A 306 7.08 29.59 3.29
C LEU A 306 5.75 29.04 3.77
N MET A 307 4.73 29.09 2.91
CA MET A 307 3.43 28.49 3.14
C MET A 307 3.41 27.08 2.55
N LEU A 308 3.79 26.08 3.35
CA LEU A 308 3.88 24.69 2.88
C LEU A 308 2.53 23.98 2.99
N GLY A 309 1.86 23.79 1.85
CA GLY A 309 0.64 22.99 1.72
C GLY A 309 0.90 21.49 1.58
N GLU A 310 -0.13 20.65 1.79
CA GLU A 310 0.01 19.20 1.69
C GLU A 310 0.49 18.77 0.29
N SER A 311 1.55 17.95 0.30
CA SER A 311 2.26 17.39 -0.84
C SER A 311 1.32 16.70 -1.83
N ARG A 312 1.45 16.98 -3.14
CA ARG A 312 0.80 16.24 -4.23
C ARG A 312 1.57 14.95 -4.54
N PRO A 313 1.15 13.78 -4.05
CA PRO A 313 1.91 12.56 -4.31
C PRO A 313 1.83 12.25 -5.82
N ALA A 314 2.97 11.89 -6.42
CA ALA A 314 3.01 11.33 -7.76
C ALA A 314 2.43 9.91 -7.71
N ALA A 315 1.12 9.77 -7.79
CA ALA A 315 0.48 8.46 -7.81
C ALA A 315 0.64 7.80 -9.19
N GLY A 316 0.79 8.59 -10.26
CA GLY A 316 0.80 8.14 -11.65
C GLY A 316 -0.59 8.26 -12.28
N LYS A 317 -0.63 8.59 -13.58
CA LYS A 317 -1.84 8.98 -14.32
C LYS A 317 -3.05 8.05 -14.14
N ARG A 318 -2.80 6.74 -14.05
CA ARG A 318 -3.84 5.71 -13.94
C ARG A 318 -4.56 5.66 -12.58
N TRP A 319 -4.04 6.34 -11.57
CA TRP A 319 -4.57 6.29 -10.21
C TRP A 319 -5.27 7.60 -9.82
N THR A 320 -5.12 8.65 -10.63
CA THR A 320 -5.66 9.98 -10.36
C THR A 320 -6.98 10.17 -11.09
N ASP A 321 -7.91 10.91 -10.49
CA ASP A 321 -9.21 11.22 -11.12
C ASP A 321 -9.04 12.12 -12.35
N SER A 322 -7.94 12.89 -12.40
CA SER A 322 -7.68 13.88 -13.46
C SER A 322 -6.82 13.36 -14.62
N GLY A 323 -6.39 12.09 -14.61
CA GLY A 323 -5.50 11.52 -15.64
C GLY A 323 -4.07 12.10 -15.64
N GLU A 324 -3.72 12.90 -14.63
CA GLU A 324 -2.40 13.52 -14.45
C GLU A 324 -1.52 12.70 -13.52
N VAL A 325 -0.19 12.84 -13.58
CA VAL A 325 0.73 12.06 -12.73
C VAL A 325 0.50 12.33 -11.23
N HIS A 326 -0.07 13.49 -10.90
CA HIS A 326 -0.33 13.94 -9.54
C HIS A 326 -1.84 14.05 -9.30
N ASP A 327 -2.29 13.55 -8.16
CA ASP A 327 -3.69 13.66 -7.74
C ASP A 327 -3.98 15.09 -7.25
N ARG A 328 -5.09 15.67 -7.69
CA ARG A 328 -5.59 16.96 -7.20
C ARG A 328 -6.43 16.79 -5.92
N ARG A 329 -6.82 15.57 -5.58
CA ARG A 329 -7.70 15.26 -4.46
C ARG A 329 -6.90 15.06 -3.17
N GLY A 330 -6.99 16.04 -2.26
CA GLY A 330 -6.55 15.87 -0.87
C GLY A 330 -7.40 14.83 -0.13
N LEU A 331 -6.85 14.24 0.94
CA LEU A 331 -7.55 13.28 1.78
C LEU A 331 -8.86 13.90 2.33
N LYS A 332 -10.01 13.32 1.99
CA LYS A 332 -11.37 13.74 2.38
C LYS A 332 -11.68 13.78 3.89
N HIS A 333 -10.75 13.42 4.78
CA HIS A 333 -10.99 13.35 6.24
C HIS A 333 -10.12 14.31 7.07
N ARG A 334 -9.36 15.21 6.45
CA ARG A 334 -8.78 16.35 7.16
C ARG A 334 -9.39 17.64 6.64
N GLY A 335 -9.65 18.56 7.57
CA GLY A 335 -10.24 19.86 7.28
C GLY A 335 -9.54 20.54 6.11
N VAL A 336 -10.33 21.29 5.35
CA VAL A 336 -9.91 22.10 4.21
C VAL A 336 -8.58 22.83 4.51
N LYS A 337 -7.53 22.51 3.73
CA LYS A 337 -6.25 23.24 3.61
C LYS A 337 -5.47 23.47 4.92
N ASP A 338 -4.78 22.44 5.40
CA ASP A 338 -3.76 22.59 6.44
C ASP A 338 -2.43 23.06 5.79
N VAL A 339 -2.39 24.34 5.38
CA VAL A 339 -1.17 25.01 4.93
C VAL A 339 -0.46 25.52 6.16
N ARG A 340 0.80 25.11 6.38
CA ARG A 340 1.56 25.54 7.56
C ARG A 340 2.55 26.64 7.22
N PRO A 341 2.63 27.71 8.03
CA PRO A 341 3.70 28.69 7.93
C PRO A 341 5.01 28.07 8.42
N VAL A 342 6.07 28.15 7.61
CA VAL A 342 7.42 27.72 7.98
C VAL A 342 8.37 28.90 7.84
N PRO A 343 8.84 29.49 8.96
CA PRO A 343 9.84 30.54 8.91
C PRO A 343 11.17 29.97 8.42
N ILE A 344 11.75 30.64 7.42
CA ILE A 344 12.97 30.21 6.74
C ILE A 344 14.14 31.16 7.02
N PRO A 345 15.36 30.61 7.22
CA PRO A 345 16.51 31.43 7.56
C PRO A 345 16.94 32.31 6.36
N PRO A 346 17.66 33.42 6.61
CA PRO A 346 18.12 34.35 5.57
C PRO A 346 18.89 33.69 4.43
N MET A 347 19.63 32.62 4.72
CA MET A 347 20.36 31.85 3.70
C MET A 347 19.42 31.22 2.67
N LEU A 348 18.30 30.62 3.10
CA LEU A 348 17.32 30.05 2.18
C LEU A 348 16.58 31.14 1.40
N VAL A 349 16.31 32.28 2.02
CA VAL A 349 15.70 33.44 1.35
C VAL A 349 16.57 33.86 0.15
N ARG A 350 17.88 34.04 0.37
CA ARG A 350 18.83 34.37 -0.71
C ARG A 350 18.83 33.32 -1.82
N ILE A 351 18.93 32.03 -1.47
CA ILE A 351 18.93 30.93 -2.44
C ILE A 351 17.64 30.93 -3.29
N LEU A 352 16.48 31.19 -2.68
CA LEU A 352 15.20 31.22 -3.41
C LEU A 352 15.05 32.46 -4.29
N ARG A 353 15.55 33.63 -3.85
CA ARG A 353 15.60 34.84 -4.67
C ARG A 353 16.52 34.65 -5.87
N ASP A 354 17.74 34.15 -5.66
CA ASP A 354 18.68 33.84 -6.74
C ASP A 354 18.09 32.85 -7.76
N HIS A 355 17.31 31.87 -7.27
CA HIS A 355 16.59 30.92 -8.14
C HIS A 355 15.50 31.61 -8.97
N LEU A 356 14.70 32.48 -8.36
CA LEU A 356 13.66 33.23 -9.06
C LEU A 356 14.26 34.20 -10.09
N ASP A 357 15.35 34.88 -9.75
CA ASP A 357 16.03 35.81 -10.66
C ASP A 357 16.63 35.07 -11.87
N ARG A 358 17.22 33.88 -11.65
CA ARG A 358 17.88 33.11 -12.71
C ARG A 358 16.92 32.29 -13.56
N PHE A 359 15.93 31.66 -12.94
CA PHE A 359 15.09 30.66 -13.61
C PHE A 359 13.63 31.10 -13.73
N GLY A 360 13.16 32.10 -12.98
CA GLY A 360 11.75 32.47 -12.90
C GLY A 360 10.84 31.31 -12.50
N THR A 361 9.55 31.46 -12.74
CA THR A 361 8.53 30.45 -12.40
C THR A 361 7.99 29.71 -13.62
N GLY A 362 7.32 28.58 -13.37
CA GLY A 362 6.51 27.92 -14.40
C GLY A 362 5.20 28.68 -14.66
N PRO A 363 4.46 28.35 -15.75
CA PRO A 363 3.20 29.02 -16.08
C PRO A 363 2.13 28.96 -14.97
N ASP A 364 2.24 28.01 -14.05
CA ASP A 364 1.35 27.85 -12.91
C ASP A 364 1.93 28.39 -11.59
N GLY A 365 2.99 29.20 -11.65
CA GLY A 365 3.64 29.85 -10.51
C GLY A 365 4.62 28.97 -9.73
N ARG A 366 4.81 27.70 -10.11
CA ARG A 366 5.75 26.78 -9.42
C ARG A 366 7.20 27.24 -9.59
N LEU A 367 7.96 27.19 -8.50
CA LEU A 367 9.39 27.49 -8.50
C LEU A 367 10.18 26.43 -9.29
N PHE A 368 9.87 25.15 -9.08
CA PHE A 368 10.62 24.04 -9.67
C PHE A 368 9.80 23.33 -10.75
N ARG A 369 10.35 23.31 -11.97
CA ARG A 369 9.72 22.70 -13.15
C ARG A 369 10.65 21.78 -13.92
N SER A 370 10.06 20.85 -14.67
CA SER A 370 10.78 20.11 -15.71
C SER A 370 11.12 21.03 -16.89
N PRO A 371 12.05 20.65 -17.78
CA PRO A 371 12.32 21.41 -19.00
C PRO A 371 11.08 21.65 -19.89
N SER A 372 10.07 20.78 -19.78
CA SER A 372 8.78 20.90 -20.47
C SER A 372 7.74 21.73 -19.71
N GLY A 373 8.11 22.40 -18.62
CA GLY A 373 7.20 23.19 -17.76
C GLY A 373 6.34 22.37 -16.80
N GLY A 374 6.44 21.04 -16.84
CA GLY A 374 5.71 20.12 -15.95
C GLY A 374 6.35 19.98 -14.56
N VAL A 375 5.81 19.06 -13.75
CA VAL A 375 6.37 18.73 -12.44
C VAL A 375 7.66 17.92 -12.60
N VAL A 376 8.67 18.20 -11.79
CA VAL A 376 9.90 17.42 -11.77
C VAL A 376 9.61 16.01 -11.25
N SER A 377 9.95 14.99 -12.03
CA SER A 377 9.75 13.60 -11.61
C SER A 377 10.69 13.21 -10.47
N SER A 378 10.26 12.24 -9.65
CA SER A 378 11.10 11.69 -8.58
C SER A 378 12.42 11.13 -9.10
N SER A 379 12.36 10.33 -10.16
CA SER A 379 13.54 9.80 -10.82
C SER A 379 14.53 10.89 -11.26
N THR A 380 14.04 12.07 -11.64
CA THR A 380 14.89 13.17 -12.11
C THR A 380 15.71 13.76 -10.97
N TYR A 381 15.08 14.13 -9.86
CA TYR A 381 15.80 14.72 -8.73
C TYR A 381 16.63 13.66 -7.97
N TYR A 382 16.21 12.39 -7.92
CA TYR A 382 17.03 11.32 -7.33
C TYR A 382 18.35 11.12 -8.09
N ARG A 383 18.31 11.14 -9.42
CA ARG A 383 19.53 11.03 -10.24
C ARG A 383 20.48 12.21 -10.03
N VAL A 384 19.93 13.42 -9.93
CA VAL A 384 20.74 14.63 -9.65
C VAL A 384 21.39 14.52 -8.27
N TRP A 385 20.63 14.09 -7.27
CA TRP A 385 21.12 13.89 -5.91
C TRP A 385 22.24 12.84 -5.83
N GLU A 386 22.06 11.70 -6.48
CA GLU A 386 23.05 10.62 -6.51
C GLU A 386 24.37 11.08 -7.14
N GLU A 387 24.30 11.85 -8.23
CA GLU A 387 25.48 12.42 -8.87
C GLU A 387 26.16 13.46 -7.97
N ALA A 388 25.40 14.36 -7.36
CA ALA A 388 25.92 15.37 -6.43
C ALA A 388 26.64 14.74 -5.22
N ARG A 389 26.12 13.63 -4.68
CA ARG A 389 26.79 12.88 -3.60
C ARG A 389 28.18 12.41 -3.99
N ARG A 390 28.39 11.99 -5.24
CA ARG A 390 29.70 11.54 -5.72
C ARG A 390 30.69 12.69 -5.90
N TYR A 391 30.20 13.91 -6.13
CA TYR A 391 31.03 15.11 -6.20
C TYR A 391 31.34 15.70 -4.81
N ALA A 392 30.38 15.70 -3.89
CA ALA A 392 30.50 16.36 -2.59
C ALA A 392 31.17 15.52 -1.49
N LEU A 393 31.07 14.19 -1.58
CA LEU A 393 31.45 13.27 -0.51
C LEU A 393 32.68 12.45 -0.90
N THR A 394 33.46 12.06 0.10
CA THR A 394 34.52 11.05 -0.09
C THR A 394 33.93 9.73 -0.59
N PRO A 395 34.69 8.87 -1.30
CA PRO A 395 34.18 7.58 -1.77
C PRO A 395 33.57 6.72 -0.65
N ALA A 396 34.19 6.71 0.55
CA ALA A 396 33.66 5.99 1.71
C ALA A 396 32.33 6.57 2.21
N GLN A 397 32.19 7.90 2.25
CA GLN A 397 30.94 8.56 2.63
C GLN A 397 29.83 8.34 1.59
N ALA A 398 30.16 8.40 0.29
CA ALA A 398 29.21 8.16 -0.79
C ALA A 398 28.67 6.71 -0.79
N ALA A 399 29.53 5.74 -0.44
CA ALA A 399 29.15 4.33 -0.23
C ALA A 399 28.34 4.10 1.06
N SER A 400 28.42 5.01 2.03
CA SER A 400 27.67 4.94 3.27
C SER A 400 26.20 5.42 3.11
N PRO A 401 25.34 5.18 4.12
CA PRO A 401 23.97 5.70 4.14
C PRO A 401 23.87 7.24 4.23
N LEU A 402 24.98 7.95 4.44
CA LEU A 402 25.02 9.40 4.64
C LEU A 402 24.32 10.15 3.50
N ALA A 403 23.27 10.90 3.84
CA ALA A 403 22.50 11.68 2.90
C ALA A 403 22.07 10.88 1.66
N GLY A 404 21.79 9.58 1.80
CA GLY A 404 21.55 8.66 0.70
C GLY A 404 20.33 9.04 -0.15
N ARG A 405 19.33 9.68 0.46
CA ARG A 405 18.09 10.13 -0.18
C ARG A 405 17.94 11.64 -0.02
N PRO A 406 17.27 12.31 -0.97
CA PRO A 406 16.87 13.72 -0.80
C PRO A 406 16.05 13.96 0.48
N TYR A 407 15.26 12.96 0.89
CA TYR A 407 14.47 13.03 2.13
C TYR A 407 15.34 13.10 3.39
N ASP A 408 16.58 12.64 3.34
CA ASP A 408 17.50 12.68 4.47
C ASP A 408 17.93 14.12 4.81
N LEU A 409 17.77 15.10 3.90
CA LEU A 409 17.95 16.52 4.20
C LEU A 409 16.95 17.02 5.23
N ARG A 410 15.69 16.57 5.15
CA ARG A 410 14.68 16.86 6.15
C ARG A 410 15.04 16.21 7.49
N HIS A 411 15.52 14.96 7.47
CA HIS A 411 15.99 14.31 8.69
C HIS A 411 17.17 15.06 9.31
N ALA A 412 18.09 15.55 8.50
CA ALA A 412 19.22 16.34 8.96
C ALA A 412 18.79 17.67 9.58
N ALA A 413 17.87 18.39 8.95
CA ALA A 413 17.33 19.65 9.47
C ALA A 413 16.62 19.49 10.82
N VAL A 414 15.72 18.50 10.92
CA VAL A 414 14.99 18.21 12.16
C VAL A 414 15.95 17.78 13.26
N SER A 415 16.90 16.90 12.93
CA SER A 415 17.92 16.46 13.89
C SER A 415 18.80 17.62 14.33
N LEU A 416 19.14 18.55 13.44
CA LEU A 416 19.92 19.74 13.77
C LEU A 416 19.17 20.67 14.74
N MET A 417 17.90 20.98 14.46
CA MET A 417 17.08 21.84 15.33
C MET A 417 16.92 21.24 16.72
N LEU A 418 16.57 19.96 16.80
CA LEU A 418 16.48 19.25 18.08
C LEU A 418 17.83 19.26 18.81
N ASN A 419 18.92 19.02 18.08
CA ASN A 419 20.24 19.01 18.69
C ASN A 419 20.75 20.41 19.09
N GLY A 420 20.22 21.46 18.46
CA GLY A 420 20.48 22.86 18.80
C GLY A 420 19.66 23.38 19.98
N GLY A 421 18.80 22.56 20.58
CA GLY A 421 17.96 22.95 21.72
C GLY A 421 16.67 23.67 21.34
N VAL A 422 16.26 23.65 20.07
CA VAL A 422 14.97 24.21 19.66
C VAL A 422 13.84 23.37 20.29
N PRO A 423 12.82 24.00 20.91
CA PRO A 423 11.71 23.27 21.52
C PRO A 423 11.05 22.27 20.57
N ALA A 424 10.76 21.06 21.06
CA ALA A 424 10.19 19.99 20.24
C ALA A 424 8.83 20.36 19.62
N THR A 425 8.06 21.24 20.27
CA THR A 425 6.79 21.79 19.76
C THR A 425 7.02 22.62 18.49
N GLU A 426 7.97 23.55 18.54
CA GLU A 426 8.36 24.40 17.40
C GLU A 426 8.91 23.55 16.24
N VAL A 427 9.76 22.56 16.54
CA VAL A 427 10.30 21.65 15.52
C VAL A 427 9.19 20.79 14.90
N ALA A 428 8.24 20.31 15.70
CA ALA A 428 7.11 19.53 15.23
C ALA A 428 6.22 20.36 14.29
N GLU A 429 5.93 21.60 14.65
CA GLU A 429 5.14 22.54 13.83
C GLU A 429 5.83 22.81 12.49
N ARG A 430 7.10 23.23 12.50
CA ARG A 430 7.88 23.48 11.26
C ARG A 430 7.95 22.25 10.35
N ALA A 431 8.19 21.08 10.95
CA ALA A 431 8.22 19.83 10.21
C ALA A 431 6.82 19.37 9.75
N GLY A 432 5.74 19.78 10.39
CA GLY A 432 4.40 19.20 10.18
C GLY A 432 4.35 17.75 10.67
N HIS A 433 4.77 17.55 11.92
CA HIS A 433 4.60 16.32 12.71
C HIS A 433 3.73 16.62 13.94
N SER A 434 3.11 15.59 14.51
CA SER A 434 2.74 15.67 15.93
C SER A 434 3.99 15.52 16.79
N VAL A 435 3.97 16.07 18.01
CA VAL A 435 5.11 15.97 18.95
C VAL A 435 5.45 14.51 19.27
N ASP A 436 4.43 13.66 19.46
CA ASP A 436 4.61 12.21 19.68
C ASP A 436 5.37 11.54 18.53
N VAL A 437 4.95 11.80 17.29
CA VAL A 437 5.63 11.25 16.10
C VAL A 437 7.05 11.76 15.99
N LEU A 438 7.28 13.05 16.27
CA LEU A 438 8.62 13.64 16.26
C LEU A 438 9.55 12.93 17.24
N LEU A 439 9.15 12.79 18.51
CA LEU A 439 9.98 12.17 19.54
C LEU A 439 10.20 10.68 19.25
N LYS A 440 9.17 9.97 18.77
CA LYS A 440 9.28 8.55 18.40
C LYS A 440 10.26 8.31 17.25
N VAL A 441 10.25 9.18 16.23
CA VAL A 441 11.06 9.05 15.01
C VAL A 441 12.50 9.52 15.23
N TYR A 442 12.73 10.59 16.00
CA TYR A 442 14.05 11.22 16.16
C TYR A 442 14.77 10.89 17.47
N ALA A 443 14.23 10.03 18.32
CA ALA A 443 14.85 9.62 19.59
C ALA A 443 16.36 9.31 19.47
N LYS A 444 16.76 8.53 18.47
CA LYS A 444 18.17 8.16 18.24
C LYS A 444 19.07 9.31 17.80
N CYS A 445 18.51 10.37 17.22
CA CYS A 445 19.27 11.54 16.80
C CYS A 445 19.54 12.50 17.97
N ILE A 446 18.85 12.31 19.10
CA ILE A 446 19.02 13.09 20.35
C ILE A 446 20.00 12.36 21.30
N ASP A 447 20.28 11.08 21.06
CA ASP A 447 21.01 10.14 21.95
C ASP A 447 22.53 10.40 22.10
N GLY A 448 23.03 11.55 21.64
CA GLY A 448 24.44 11.98 21.77
C GLY A 448 24.66 13.16 22.72
N GLN A 449 23.62 13.62 23.41
CA GLN A 449 23.66 14.87 24.18
C GLN A 449 23.94 14.71 25.66
N ARG A 450 24.30 13.51 26.13
CA ARG A 450 24.36 13.25 27.58
C ARG A 450 25.24 14.26 28.32
N GLU A 451 26.40 14.61 27.80
CA GLU A 451 27.27 15.63 28.39
C GLU A 451 26.70 17.05 28.31
N LYS A 452 26.05 17.43 27.21
CA LYS A 452 25.39 18.74 27.08
C LYS A 452 24.19 18.87 28.01
N VAL A 453 23.38 17.81 28.09
CA VAL A 453 22.23 17.72 29.00
C VAL A 453 22.70 17.73 30.43
N ASN A 454 23.76 16.99 30.77
CA ASN A 454 24.36 17.03 32.11
C ASN A 454 24.83 18.45 32.47
N LYS A 455 25.54 19.15 31.58
CA LYS A 455 25.95 20.55 31.80
C LYS A 455 24.77 21.51 31.95
N LEU A 456 23.70 21.33 31.19
CA LEU A 456 22.46 22.10 31.34
C LEU A 456 21.79 21.81 32.68
N VAL A 457 21.73 20.54 33.09
CA VAL A 457 21.15 20.12 34.38
C VAL A 457 22.00 20.62 35.55
N GLU A 458 23.33 20.56 35.45
CA GLU A 458 24.26 21.16 36.41
C GLU A 458 24.03 22.67 36.53
N ALA A 459 23.87 23.39 35.42
CA ALA A 459 23.58 24.82 35.44
C ALA A 459 22.20 25.16 36.03
N LEU A 460 21.22 24.24 35.98
CA LEU A 460 19.91 24.43 36.62
C LEU A 460 19.94 24.16 38.13
N PHE A 461 20.90 23.37 38.61
CA PHE A 461 21.13 23.13 40.04
C PHE A 461 22.23 24.02 40.63
N GLY A 462 22.99 24.72 39.79
CA GLY A 462 24.05 25.63 40.17
C GLY A 462 23.54 27.04 40.39
N ASP A 463 22.74 27.23 41.43
CA ASP A 463 22.54 28.51 42.12
C ASP A 463 22.68 28.25 43.64
N GLU A 464 23.92 28.30 44.12
CA GLU A 464 24.33 28.87 45.42
C GLU A 464 25.64 29.64 45.23
#